data_AF-A0A7V1PWJ4-F1
#
_entry.id   AF-A0A7V1PWJ4-F1
#
_cell.length_a   1.000
_cell.length_b   1.000
_cell.length_c   1.000
_cell.angle_alpha   90.00
_cell.angle_beta   90.00
_cell.angle_gamma   90.00
#
_symmetry.space_group_name_H-M   'P 1'
#
loop_
_entity.id
_entity.type
_entity.pdbx_description
1 polymer ?
#
loop_
_entity_poly.entity_id
_entity_poly.type
_entity_poly.pdbx_seq_one_letter_code
_entity_poly.pdbx_strand_id
1 'polypeptide(L)'
;GPRFSGAVFTLQLVAPVIFLVGLGHLFGMQLLIPGGFEKQYLFATLLGMGISLLLNLLLIRAFQDKGAAVTLLITEGVVSFTAYFFVIKKMQLRMHWHLAWKAFAASLLFIPVALWLRTTSAPVIPGLFTAIIVSIALYFITQFFVFKNPLLKAMISWL
;
A
#
# COMPACT_ATOMS: atom_id res chain seq x y z
N GLY A 1 22.17 -13.18 -3.49
CA GLY A 1 23.44 -13.37 -4.22
C GLY A 1 23.87 -12.07 -4.90
N PRO A 2 25.16 -11.91 -5.27
CA PRO A 2 25.75 -10.64 -5.72
C PRO A 2 25.20 -10.09 -7.05
N ARG A 3 24.57 -10.92 -7.90
CA ARG A 3 23.87 -10.47 -9.13
C ARG A 3 22.50 -9.81 -8.89
N PHE A 4 21.96 -9.90 -7.67
CA PHE A 4 20.64 -9.33 -7.33
C PHE A 4 20.72 -7.96 -6.65
N SER A 5 21.92 -7.42 -6.45
CA SER A 5 22.11 -6.14 -5.75
C SER A 5 21.37 -4.98 -6.43
N GLY A 6 21.33 -4.96 -7.77
CA GLY A 6 20.55 -3.98 -8.54
C GLY A 6 19.03 -4.10 -8.33
N ALA A 7 18.51 -5.34 -8.26
CA ALA A 7 17.08 -5.60 -8.06
C ALA A 7 16.61 -5.22 -6.65
N VAL A 8 17.48 -5.31 -5.63
CA VAL A 8 17.15 -4.88 -4.25
C VAL A 8 16.81 -3.38 -4.23
N PHE A 9 17.58 -2.56 -4.95
CA PHE A 9 17.31 -1.12 -5.03
C PHE A 9 15.99 -0.83 -5.77
N THR A 10 15.73 -1.53 -6.88
CA THR A 10 14.47 -1.40 -7.62
C THR A 10 13.26 -1.79 -6.74
N LEU A 11 13.36 -2.88 -5.98
CA LEU A 11 12.31 -3.31 -5.05
C LEU A 11 12.05 -2.29 -3.93
N GLN A 12 13.10 -1.68 -3.38
CA GLN A 12 12.95 -0.60 -2.40
C GLN A 12 12.23 0.61 -2.99
N LEU A 13 12.45 0.90 -4.28
CA LEU A 13 11.82 2.01 -4.98
C LEU A 13 10.33 1.72 -5.29
N VAL A 14 9.98 0.45 -5.52
CA VAL A 14 8.59 0.02 -5.72
C VAL A 14 7.82 -0.13 -4.40
N ALA A 15 8.49 -0.36 -3.27
CA ALA A 15 7.83 -0.52 -1.96
C ALA A 15 6.78 0.58 -1.63
N PRO A 16 7.04 1.89 -1.79
CA PRO A 16 6.04 2.92 -1.55
C PRO A 16 4.85 2.91 -2.53
N VAL A 17 4.99 2.29 -3.71
CA VAL A 17 3.90 2.15 -4.70
C VAL A 17 2.72 1.39 -4.11
N ILE A 18 3.00 0.36 -3.30
CA ILE A 18 1.95 -0.49 -2.72
C ILE A 18 0.97 0.35 -1.89
N PHE A 19 1.46 1.36 -1.19
CA PHE A 19 0.63 2.29 -0.44
C PHE A 19 -0.27 3.14 -1.36
N LEU A 20 0.30 3.67 -2.45
CA LEU A 20 -0.46 4.42 -3.45
C LEU A 20 -1.54 3.55 -4.10
N VAL A 21 -1.18 2.35 -4.57
CA VAL A 21 -2.14 1.40 -5.16
C VAL A 21 -3.27 1.08 -4.17
N GLY A 22 -2.95 0.88 -2.89
CA GLY A 22 -3.96 0.67 -1.84
C GLY A 22 -4.94 1.84 -1.72
N LEU A 23 -4.43 3.08 -1.73
CA LEU A 23 -5.26 4.28 -1.72
C LEU A 23 -6.09 4.42 -3.00
N GLY A 24 -5.47 4.25 -4.18
CA GLY A 24 -6.16 4.29 -5.46
C GLY A 24 -7.28 3.26 -5.55
N HIS A 25 -7.05 2.05 -5.04
CA HIS A 25 -8.06 0.99 -4.98
C HIS A 25 -9.19 1.33 -4.00
N LEU A 26 -8.87 1.85 -2.82
CA LEU A 26 -9.87 2.28 -1.83
C LEU A 26 -10.75 3.42 -2.37
N PHE A 27 -10.15 4.44 -2.97
CA PHE A 27 -10.91 5.56 -3.55
C PHE A 27 -11.65 5.16 -4.82
N GLY A 28 -11.02 4.42 -5.71
CA GLY A 28 -11.59 4.00 -6.98
C GLY A 28 -12.64 2.91 -6.82
N MET A 29 -12.18 1.71 -6.44
CA MET A 29 -12.99 0.50 -6.44
C MET A 29 -13.96 0.44 -5.25
N GLN A 30 -13.60 0.98 -4.08
CA GLN A 30 -14.46 0.87 -2.89
C GLN A 30 -15.37 2.08 -2.66
N LEU A 31 -15.06 3.24 -3.24
CA LEU A 31 -15.87 4.45 -3.07
C LEU A 31 -16.50 4.91 -4.39
N LEU A 32 -15.71 5.19 -5.43
CA LEU A 32 -16.24 5.72 -6.70
C LEU A 32 -17.18 4.73 -7.41
N ILE A 33 -16.79 3.46 -7.54
CA ILE A 33 -17.59 2.45 -8.26
C ILE A 33 -18.94 2.21 -7.55
N PRO A 34 -19.00 1.88 -6.24
CA PRO A 34 -20.27 1.71 -5.54
C PRO A 34 -21.10 3.00 -5.50
N GLY A 35 -20.46 4.16 -5.58
CA GLY A 35 -21.11 5.46 -5.70
C GLY A 35 -21.69 5.81 -7.07
N GLY A 36 -21.56 4.93 -8.07
CA GLY A 36 -22.04 5.17 -9.43
C GLY A 36 -21.16 6.13 -10.25
N PHE A 37 -19.93 6.41 -9.81
CA PHE A 37 -18.99 7.33 -10.45
C PHE A 37 -17.86 6.60 -11.20
N GLU A 38 -18.19 5.50 -11.86
CA GLU A 38 -17.25 4.66 -12.60
C GLU A 38 -16.54 5.43 -13.71
N LYS A 39 -17.25 6.33 -14.41
CA LYS A 39 -16.68 7.15 -15.49
C LYS A 39 -15.51 8.01 -15.01
N GLN A 40 -15.58 8.53 -13.79
CA GLN A 40 -14.51 9.33 -13.19
C GLN A 40 -13.30 8.46 -12.83
N TYR A 41 -13.54 7.24 -12.34
CA TYR A 41 -12.46 6.29 -12.06
C TYR A 41 -11.78 5.86 -13.36
N LEU A 42 -12.54 5.56 -14.41
CA LEU A 42 -12.03 5.24 -15.75
C LEU A 42 -11.21 6.41 -16.32
N PHE A 43 -11.65 7.65 -16.14
CA PHE A 43 -10.89 8.82 -16.57
C PHE A 43 -9.55 8.93 -15.81
N ALA A 44 -9.56 8.72 -14.49
CA ALA A 44 -8.33 8.73 -13.69
C ALA A 44 -7.33 7.64 -14.14
N THR A 45 -7.80 6.42 -14.40
CA THR A 45 -6.96 5.31 -14.87
C THR A 45 -6.47 5.50 -16.31
N LEU A 46 -7.28 6.09 -17.20
CA LEU A 46 -6.85 6.47 -18.55
C LEU A 46 -5.76 7.54 -18.54
N LEU A 47 -5.89 8.57 -17.68
CA LEU A 47 -4.83 9.56 -17.50
C LEU A 47 -3.54 8.90 -16.99
N GLY A 48 -3.66 8.01 -16.00
CA GLY A 48 -2.52 7.23 -15.50
C GLY A 48 -1.87 6.39 -16.61
N MET A 49 -2.66 5.69 -17.41
CA MET A 49 -2.17 4.91 -18.54
C MET A 49 -1.41 5.77 -19.55
N GLY A 50 -1.94 6.93 -19.92
CA GLY A 50 -1.27 7.86 -20.83
C GLY A 50 0.08 8.33 -20.30
N ILE A 51 0.11 8.74 -19.03
CA ILE A 51 1.34 9.17 -18.35
C ILE A 51 2.35 8.01 -18.23
N SER A 52 1.88 6.81 -17.91
CA SER A 52 2.70 5.61 -17.81
C SER A 52 3.38 5.28 -19.13
N LEU A 53 2.65 5.33 -20.25
CA LEU A 53 3.21 5.08 -21.57
C LEU A 53 4.27 6.12 -21.94
N LEU A 54 3.97 7.40 -21.74
CA LEU A 54 4.92 8.49 -22.02
C LEU A 54 6.20 8.37 -21.19
N LEU A 55 6.06 8.18 -19.88
CA LEU A 55 7.19 8.07 -18.96
C LEU A 55 7.96 6.78 -19.17
N ASN A 56 7.31 5.64 -19.44
CA ASN A 56 8.02 4.39 -19.71
C ASN A 56 8.87 4.51 -20.96
N LEU A 57 8.38 5.13 -22.03
CA LEU A 57 9.16 5.31 -23.26
C LEU A 57 10.40 6.21 -23.06
N LEU A 58 10.29 7.25 -22.22
CA LEU A 58 11.39 8.17 -21.93
C LEU A 58 12.38 7.60 -20.89
N LEU A 59 11.87 7.13 -19.75
CA LEU A 59 12.68 6.73 -18.60
C LEU A 59 13.27 5.33 -18.73
N ILE A 60 12.60 4.38 -19.41
CA ILE A 60 13.19 3.03 -19.57
C ILE A 60 14.42 3.10 -20.47
N ARG A 61 14.39 3.91 -21.55
CA ARG A 61 15.57 4.10 -22.40
C ARG A 61 16.76 4.68 -21.64
N ALA A 62 16.52 5.61 -20.71
CA ALA A 62 17.58 6.29 -19.97
C ALA A 62 18.05 5.53 -18.71
N PHE A 63 17.15 4.89 -17.98
CA PHE A 63 17.39 4.35 -16.63
C PHE A 63 17.04 2.86 -16.46
N GLN A 64 16.62 2.17 -17.52
CA GLN A 64 16.27 0.74 -17.52
C GLN A 64 15.30 0.40 -16.38
N ASP A 65 15.62 -0.57 -15.53
CA ASP A 65 14.79 -1.05 -14.42
C ASP A 65 14.38 0.03 -13.41
N LYS A 66 15.29 0.99 -13.15
CA LYS A 66 15.00 2.11 -12.22
C LYS A 66 14.00 3.06 -12.84
N GLY A 67 14.08 3.28 -14.16
CA GLY A 67 13.15 4.08 -14.91
C GLY A 67 11.73 3.53 -14.85
N ALA A 68 11.58 2.21 -14.97
CA ALA A 68 10.29 1.54 -14.82
C ALA A 68 9.69 1.72 -13.42
N ALA A 69 10.50 1.57 -12.37
CA ALA A 69 10.03 1.74 -10.99
C ALA A 69 9.59 3.18 -10.68
N VAL A 70 10.31 4.19 -11.18
CA VAL A 70 9.91 5.60 -11.02
C VAL A 70 8.63 5.90 -11.80
N THR A 71 8.52 5.42 -13.05
CA THR A 71 7.29 5.58 -13.85
C THR A 71 6.09 4.98 -13.13
N LEU A 72 6.23 3.80 -12.54
CA LEU A 72 5.16 3.16 -11.77
C LEU A 72 4.74 4.01 -10.56
N LEU A 73 5.72 4.54 -9.81
CA LEU A 73 5.48 5.46 -8.69
C LEU A 73 4.68 6.69 -9.11
N ILE A 74 5.09 7.33 -10.19
CA ILE A 74 4.42 8.55 -10.70
C ILE A 74 3.03 8.21 -11.20
N THR A 75 2.90 7.13 -11.96
CA THR A 75 1.61 6.68 -12.52
C THR A 75 0.60 6.45 -11.42
N GLU A 76 0.96 5.65 -10.41
CA GLU A 76 0.04 5.34 -9.32
C GLU A 76 -0.22 6.53 -8.40
N GLY A 77 0.76 7.42 -8.26
CA GLY A 77 0.56 8.70 -7.60
C GLY A 77 -0.51 9.53 -8.29
N VAL A 78 -0.44 9.66 -9.63
CA VAL A 78 -1.41 10.43 -10.41
C VAL A 78 -2.79 9.79 -10.37
N VAL A 79 -2.90 8.48 -10.56
CA VAL A 79 -4.19 7.76 -10.50
C VAL A 79 -4.83 7.94 -9.12
N SER A 80 -4.07 7.69 -8.05
CA SER A 80 -4.55 7.77 -6.68
C SER A 80 -4.96 9.19 -6.29
N PHE A 81 -4.18 10.19 -6.67
CA PHE A 81 -4.48 11.59 -6.40
C PHE A 81 -5.72 12.06 -7.17
N THR A 82 -5.84 11.68 -8.44
CA THR A 82 -7.00 12.01 -9.28
C THR A 82 -8.27 11.35 -8.74
N ALA A 83 -8.19 10.07 -8.33
CA ALA A 83 -9.29 9.36 -7.69
C ALA A 83 -9.71 10.05 -6.37
N TYR A 84 -8.74 10.37 -5.50
CA TYR A 84 -8.97 11.11 -4.25
C TYR A 84 -9.69 12.45 -4.48
N PHE A 85 -9.25 13.22 -5.48
CA PHE A 85 -9.88 14.50 -5.83
C PHE A 85 -11.34 14.32 -6.24
N PHE A 86 -11.64 13.29 -7.05
CA PHE A 86 -13.02 12.98 -7.43
C PHE A 86 -13.87 12.51 -6.25
N VAL A 87 -13.32 11.70 -5.33
CA VAL A 87 -14.01 11.29 -4.10
C VAL A 87 -14.45 12.52 -3.30
N ILE A 88 -13.53 13.43 -2.99
CA ILE A 88 -13.83 14.60 -2.17
C ILE A 88 -14.86 15.49 -2.86
N LYS A 89 -14.70 15.72 -4.16
CA LYS A 89 -15.60 16.59 -4.93
C LYS A 89 -17.01 16.02 -5.07
N LYS A 90 -17.16 14.69 -5.20
CA LYS A 90 -18.45 14.04 -5.50
C LYS A 90 -19.16 13.48 -4.28
N MET A 91 -18.43 12.95 -3.31
CA MET A 91 -19.01 12.27 -2.14
C MET A 91 -18.99 13.12 -0.87
N GLN A 92 -18.35 14.29 -0.85
CA GLN A 92 -18.27 15.17 0.35
C GLN A 92 -17.86 14.39 1.62
N LEU A 93 -17.03 13.35 1.43
CA LEU A 93 -16.65 12.45 2.52
C LEU A 93 -15.79 13.21 3.53
N ARG A 94 -16.27 13.31 4.76
CA ARG A 94 -15.45 13.69 5.91
C ARG A 94 -14.54 12.51 6.22
N MET A 95 -13.29 12.56 5.77
CA MET A 95 -12.31 11.55 6.13
C MET A 95 -12.12 11.54 7.65
N HIS A 96 -12.35 10.38 8.25
CA HIS A 96 -12.11 10.17 9.67
C HIS A 96 -10.59 10.10 9.91
N TRP A 97 -9.94 11.26 10.00
CA TRP A 97 -8.49 11.41 10.16
C TRP A 97 -7.94 10.62 11.35
N HIS A 98 -8.76 10.44 12.39
CA HIS A 98 -8.46 9.62 13.55
C HIS A 98 -8.25 8.13 13.21
N LEU A 99 -9.00 7.56 12.25
CA LEU A 99 -8.80 6.19 11.79
C LEU A 99 -7.53 6.06 10.96
N ALA A 100 -7.26 7.04 10.08
CA ALA A 100 -6.04 7.06 9.27
C ALA A 100 -4.78 7.16 10.13
N TRP A 101 -4.78 8.04 11.14
CA TRP A 101 -3.67 8.16 12.08
C TRP A 101 -3.46 6.90 12.91
N LYS A 102 -4.55 6.25 13.33
CA LYS A 102 -4.48 4.95 14.01
C LYS A 102 -3.90 3.85 13.11
N ALA A 103 -4.31 3.78 11.86
CA ALA A 103 -3.76 2.83 10.89
C ALA A 103 -2.27 3.08 10.62
N PHE A 104 -1.85 4.36 10.60
CA PHE A 104 -0.45 4.74 10.47
C PHE A 104 0.38 4.39 11.72
N ALA A 105 -0.15 4.63 12.92
CA ALA A 105 0.49 4.21 14.17
C ALA A 105 0.61 2.68 14.28
N ALA A 106 -0.42 1.96 13.80
CA ALA A 106 -0.44 0.50 13.71
C ALA A 106 0.65 -0.06 12.79
N SER A 107 0.89 0.54 11.63
CA SER A 107 1.96 0.09 10.72
C SER A 107 3.35 0.33 11.30
N LEU A 108 3.52 1.35 12.15
CA LEU A 108 4.77 1.65 12.83
C LEU A 108 5.21 0.52 13.79
N LEU A 109 4.26 -0.24 14.37
CA LEU A 109 4.53 -1.37 15.25
C LEU A 109 5.17 -2.57 14.53
N PHE A 110 5.12 -2.62 13.19
CA PHE A 110 5.79 -3.67 12.42
C PHE A 110 7.30 -3.39 12.21
N ILE A 111 7.76 -2.15 12.40
CA ILE A 111 9.17 -1.77 12.19
C ILE A 111 10.13 -2.45 13.18
N PRO A 112 9.87 -2.47 14.51
CA PRO A 112 10.75 -3.13 15.48
C PRO A 112 10.94 -4.62 15.20
N VAL A 113 9.90 -5.26 14.70
CA VAL A 113 9.89 -6.71 14.41
C VAL A 113 10.68 -7.02 13.15
N ALA A 114 10.55 -6.19 12.12
CA ALA A 114 11.40 -6.29 10.93
C ALA A 114 12.89 -6.09 11.27
N LEU A 115 13.21 -5.18 12.20
CA LEU A 115 14.58 -4.96 12.67
C LEU A 115 15.11 -6.15 13.48
N TRP A 116 14.28 -6.73 14.36
CA TRP A 116 14.65 -7.88 15.20
C TRP A 116 14.91 -9.15 14.38
N LEU A 117 14.12 -9.35 13.32
CA LEU A 117 14.36 -10.42 12.34
C LEU A 117 15.66 -10.23 11.57
N ARG A 118 16.08 -8.98 11.33
CA ARG A 118 17.32 -8.68 10.60
C ARG A 118 18.58 -8.86 11.46
N THR A 119 18.48 -8.67 12.78
CA THR A 119 19.61 -8.89 13.70
C THR A 119 19.85 -10.36 14.01
N THR A 120 18.83 -11.20 13.84
CA THR A 120 18.97 -12.65 14.02
C THR A 120 19.54 -13.26 12.74
N SER A 121 20.81 -13.66 12.77
CA SER A 121 21.49 -14.32 11.66
C SER A 121 21.03 -15.78 11.48
N ALA A 122 19.72 -16.00 11.43
CA ALA A 122 19.12 -17.32 11.25
C ALA A 122 19.21 -17.78 9.78
N PRO A 123 19.28 -19.09 9.51
CA PRO A 123 19.13 -19.60 8.15
C PRO A 123 17.78 -19.17 7.55
N VAL A 124 17.78 -18.90 6.24
CA VAL A 124 16.70 -18.18 5.53
C VAL A 124 15.31 -18.82 5.73
N ILE A 125 15.23 -20.15 5.71
CA ILE A 125 13.94 -20.88 5.77
C ILE A 125 13.28 -20.78 7.15
N PRO A 126 13.92 -21.16 8.28
CA PRO A 126 13.30 -21.03 9.60
C PRO A 126 13.07 -19.56 10.00
N GLY A 127 13.92 -18.63 9.54
CA GLY A 127 13.70 -17.20 9.72
C GLY A 127 12.36 -16.73 9.13
N LEU A 128 12.01 -17.18 7.92
CA LEU A 128 10.73 -16.85 7.28
C LEU A 128 9.52 -17.38 8.06
N PHE A 129 9.58 -18.62 8.58
CA PHE A 129 8.50 -19.16 9.41
C PHE A 129 8.30 -18.35 10.69
N THR A 130 9.39 -17.98 11.37
CA THR A 130 9.29 -17.12 12.55
C THR A 130 8.74 -15.73 12.22
N ALA A 131 9.10 -15.16 11.06
CA ALA A 131 8.56 -13.90 10.59
C ALA A 131 7.04 -13.94 10.41
N ILE A 132 6.53 -15.02 9.80
CA ILE A 132 5.10 -15.20 9.57
C ILE A 132 4.36 -15.29 10.92
N ILE A 133 4.84 -16.12 11.84
CA ILE A 133 4.21 -16.31 13.16
C ILE A 133 4.17 -14.99 13.94
N VAL A 134 5.29 -14.26 13.99
CA VAL A 134 5.36 -12.98 14.70
C VAL A 134 4.48 -11.91 14.01
N SER A 135 4.41 -11.91 12.68
CA SER A 135 3.54 -10.99 11.94
C SER A 135 2.06 -11.24 12.21
N ILE A 136 1.64 -12.51 12.32
CA ILE A 136 0.27 -12.89 12.70
C ILE A 136 -0.01 -12.41 14.12
N ALA A 137 0.89 -12.66 15.07
CA ALA A 137 0.72 -12.23 16.46
C ALA A 137 0.59 -10.69 16.58
N LEU A 138 1.44 -9.93 15.88
CA LEU A 138 1.33 -8.47 15.81
C LEU A 138 0.03 -8.01 15.19
N TYR A 139 -0.42 -8.65 14.12
CA TYR A 139 -1.69 -8.30 13.49
C TYR A 139 -2.84 -8.39 14.49
N PHE A 140 -2.92 -9.48 15.26
CA PHE A 140 -3.93 -9.66 16.31
C PHE A 140 -3.81 -8.62 17.43
N ILE A 141 -2.60 -8.34 17.92
CA ILE A 141 -2.35 -7.32 18.95
C ILE A 141 -2.79 -5.93 18.47
N THR A 142 -2.42 -5.58 17.25
CA THR A 142 -2.74 -4.28 16.66
C THR A 142 -4.24 -4.13 16.41
N GLN A 143 -4.90 -5.20 15.96
CA GLN A 143 -6.34 -5.21 15.77
C GLN A 143 -7.12 -5.12 17.10
N PHE A 144 -6.59 -5.73 18.16
CA PHE A 144 -7.16 -5.67 19.51
C PHE A 144 -6.97 -4.29 20.16
N PHE A 145 -5.76 -3.74 20.09
CA PHE A 145 -5.39 -2.51 20.81
C PHE A 145 -5.78 -1.23 20.06
N VAL A 146 -5.56 -1.18 18.74
CA VAL A 146 -5.72 0.05 17.94
C VAL A 146 -7.13 0.19 17.39
N PHE A 147 -7.65 -0.89 16.79
CA PHE A 147 -8.95 -0.84 16.12
C PHE A 147 -10.14 -1.04 17.08
N LYS A 148 -9.93 -1.63 18.28
CA LYS A 148 -11.01 -1.98 19.24
C LYS A 148 -12.26 -2.48 18.49
N ASN A 149 -12.05 -3.30 17.46
CA ASN A 149 -13.05 -3.49 16.42
C ASN A 149 -14.31 -4.11 17.06
N PRO A 150 -15.49 -3.48 16.99
CA PRO A 150 -16.70 -3.98 17.63
C PRO A 150 -17.08 -5.39 17.15
N LEU A 151 -16.63 -5.79 15.95
CA LEU A 151 -16.78 -7.14 15.40
C LEU A 151 -16.00 -8.22 16.19
N LEU A 152 -14.79 -7.93 16.66
CA LEU A 152 -14.01 -8.87 17.49
C LEU A 152 -14.61 -9.01 18.88
N LYS A 153 -15.11 -7.91 19.45
CA LYS A 153 -15.86 -7.96 20.72
C LYS A 153 -17.17 -8.71 20.57
N ALA A 154 -17.86 -8.56 19.45
CA ALA A 154 -19.07 -9.32 19.14
C ALA A 154 -18.79 -10.82 18.97
N MET A 155 -17.69 -11.21 18.32
CA MET A 155 -17.34 -12.63 18.18
C MET A 155 -16.96 -13.28 19.52
N ILE A 156 -16.26 -12.55 20.40
CA ILE A 156 -15.89 -13.05 21.73
C ILE A 156 -17.09 -13.09 22.69
N SER A 157 -18.08 -12.21 22.54
CA SER A 157 -19.30 -12.27 23.37
C SER A 157 -20.25 -13.41 23.01
N TRP A 158 -20.04 -14.06 21.86
CA TRP A 158 -20.82 -15.22 21.39
C TRP A 158 -20.13 -16.56 21.66
N LEU A 159 -18.92 -16.54 22.23
CA LEU A 159 -18.16 -17.72 22.66
C LEU A 159 -18.25 -17.86 24.18
#